data_AF-A0A133XXV0-F1
#
_entry.id   AF-A0A133XXV0-F1
#
_cell.length_a   1.000
_cell.length_b   1.000
_cell.length_c   1.000
_cell.angle_alpha   90.00
_cell.angle_beta   90.00
_cell.angle_gamma   90.00
#
_symmetry.space_group_name_H-M   'P 1'
#
loop_
_entity.id
_entity.type
_entity.pdbx_description
1 polymer ?
#
loop_
_entity_poly.entity_id
_entity_poly.type
_entity_poly.pdbx_seq_one_letter_code
_entity_poly.pdbx_strand_id
1 'polypeptide(L)'
;MKTNKPYESPLNFSLVGVAGYVAPRHIKAIKETGNRLVSAYDKSDSVGIMDSYFPHTSFFTEQELFDRHNSKLKGTPDAIDFVTVCTPNYLHDAHCRYALRLGADVVCEKPLCLNPWNIDALGKVEEETGHHIFNILQLRLHPSLIALKEKIARAPQNKIFDVDLTYVTSRGLWYYASWKGDERKSGGIVTNIGIHFYDMLIWLFGAVKKQTVHIYRHDRCAGLLELEHANVRYILSINEDLLPQSVKEQGERTYRVLSFDGEEVFFSTGFTGLHTESYRQILQGNGFSIQETRPAIQLVHDIRHAQPVGLVGDYHPMAKLPLAPHPFGWKI
;
A
#
# COMPACT_ATOMS: atom_id res chain seq x y z
N MET A 1 -14.25 -5.89 15.14
CA MET A 1 -15.51 -6.54 14.71
C MET A 1 -15.67 -6.23 13.23
N LYS A 2 -15.78 -7.23 12.35
CA LYS A 2 -16.11 -6.95 10.94
C LYS A 2 -17.53 -6.36 10.91
N THR A 3 -17.71 -5.22 10.26
CA THR A 3 -19.02 -4.58 10.08
C THR A 3 -19.84 -5.47 9.14
N ASN A 4 -20.64 -6.37 9.73
CA ASN A 4 -21.38 -7.42 9.03
C ASN A 4 -22.56 -6.93 8.15
N LYS A 5 -22.63 -5.63 7.81
CA LYS A 5 -23.67 -5.11 6.92
C LYS A 5 -23.04 -4.53 5.66
N PRO A 6 -23.41 -5.05 4.47
CA PRO A 6 -23.08 -4.40 3.21
C PRO A 6 -23.60 -2.96 3.18
N TYR A 7 -22.88 -2.09 2.50
CA TYR A 7 -23.35 -0.75 2.18
C TYR A 7 -24.30 -0.79 0.99
N GLU A 8 -25.33 0.05 1.02
CA GLU A 8 -26.29 0.17 -0.08
C GLU A 8 -25.87 1.30 -1.02
N SER A 9 -25.56 0.96 -2.27
CA SER A 9 -25.25 1.92 -3.34
C SER A 9 -26.52 2.57 -3.92
N PRO A 10 -26.45 3.79 -4.48
CA PRO A 10 -25.24 4.58 -4.71
C PRO A 10 -24.78 5.35 -3.46
N LEU A 11 -23.48 5.27 -3.17
CA LEU A 11 -22.81 6.06 -2.16
C LEU A 11 -22.09 7.27 -2.78
N ASN A 12 -21.92 8.31 -1.99
CA ASN A 12 -21.22 9.54 -2.33
C ASN A 12 -19.78 9.49 -1.84
N PHE A 13 -18.83 9.49 -2.77
CA PHE A 13 -17.40 9.55 -2.47
C PHE A 13 -16.86 10.97 -2.63
N SER A 14 -15.93 11.33 -1.75
CA SER A 14 -14.91 12.35 -2.02
C SER A 14 -13.54 11.71 -2.26
N LEU A 15 -12.66 12.38 -2.99
CA LEU A 15 -11.30 11.87 -3.26
C LEU A 15 -10.23 12.93 -2.99
N VAL A 16 -9.22 12.59 -2.20
CA VAL A 16 -8.09 13.45 -1.83
C VAL A 16 -6.81 12.89 -2.45
N GLY A 17 -6.11 13.71 -3.24
CA GLY A 17 -4.94 13.32 -4.05
C GLY A 17 -5.28 12.95 -5.49
N VAL A 18 -6.30 13.61 -6.08
CA VAL A 18 -6.90 13.24 -7.38
C VAL A 18 -5.99 13.40 -8.59
N ALA A 19 -4.95 14.25 -8.52
CA ALA A 19 -3.99 14.44 -9.61
C ALA A 19 -2.87 13.37 -9.60
N GLY A 20 -2.87 12.49 -8.59
CA GLY A 20 -1.83 11.50 -8.37
C GLY A 20 -1.90 10.30 -9.33
N TYR A 21 -0.75 9.63 -9.49
CA TYR A 21 -0.60 8.44 -10.34
C TYR A 21 -1.63 7.32 -10.10
N VAL A 22 -2.05 7.10 -8.85
CA VAL A 22 -2.97 6.01 -8.49
C VAL A 22 -4.44 6.43 -8.50
N ALA A 23 -4.73 7.74 -8.49
CA ALA A 23 -6.10 8.27 -8.44
C ALA A 23 -7.01 7.74 -9.57
N PRO A 24 -6.56 7.58 -10.84
CA PRO A 24 -7.40 7.01 -11.89
C PRO A 24 -7.93 5.61 -11.56
N ARG A 25 -7.20 4.81 -10.77
CA ARG A 25 -7.67 3.47 -10.33
C ARG A 25 -8.80 3.58 -9.32
N HIS A 26 -8.74 4.56 -8.42
CA HIS A 26 -9.82 4.84 -7.46
C HIS A 26 -11.05 5.40 -8.16
N ILE A 27 -10.86 6.36 -9.08
CA ILE A 27 -11.95 6.92 -9.90
C ILE A 27 -12.67 5.78 -10.65
N LYS A 28 -11.90 4.90 -11.31
CA LYS A 28 -12.44 3.71 -11.97
C LYS A 28 -13.18 2.78 -11.00
N ALA A 29 -12.61 2.50 -9.82
CA ALA A 29 -13.23 1.64 -8.82
C ALA A 29 -14.57 2.19 -8.29
N ILE A 30 -14.64 3.49 -8.01
CA ILE A 30 -15.88 4.18 -7.60
C ILE A 30 -16.94 4.04 -8.71
N LYS A 31 -16.54 4.24 -9.98
CA LYS A 31 -17.45 4.14 -11.13
C LYS A 31 -17.98 2.71 -11.33
N GLU A 32 -17.07 1.73 -11.34
CA GLU A 32 -17.40 0.32 -11.60
C GLU A 32 -18.19 -0.33 -10.45
N THR A 33 -18.19 0.28 -9.26
CA THR A 33 -19.03 -0.14 -8.13
C THR A 33 -20.36 0.60 -8.05
N GLY A 34 -20.70 1.42 -9.07
CA GLY A 34 -22.01 2.08 -9.17
C GLY A 34 -22.18 3.29 -8.24
N ASN A 35 -21.08 3.89 -7.79
CA ASN A 35 -21.09 5.00 -6.83
C ASN A 35 -20.79 6.34 -7.50
N ARG A 36 -20.95 7.43 -6.74
CA ARG A 36 -20.78 8.82 -7.23
C ARG A 36 -19.47 9.40 -6.68
N LEU A 37 -18.77 10.19 -7.49
CA LEU A 37 -17.69 11.06 -7.01
C LEU A 37 -18.23 12.50 -6.92
N VAL A 38 -18.51 12.97 -5.71
CA VAL A 38 -19.16 14.26 -5.47
C VAL A 38 -18.14 15.40 -5.45
N SER A 39 -17.01 15.19 -4.78
CA SER A 39 -15.95 16.20 -4.68
C SER A 39 -14.54 15.58 -4.73
N ALA A 40 -13.59 16.36 -5.21
CA ALA A 40 -12.19 15.97 -5.30
C ALA A 40 -11.25 17.11 -4.90
N TYR A 41 -10.11 16.76 -4.31
CA TYR A 41 -9.08 17.70 -3.88
C TYR A 41 -7.68 17.25 -4.28
N ASP A 42 -6.90 18.16 -4.83
CA ASP A 42 -5.45 18.03 -5.02
C ASP A 42 -4.81 19.41 -5.16
N LYS A 43 -3.55 19.58 -4.70
CA LYS A 43 -2.82 20.84 -4.90
C LYS A 43 -2.49 21.10 -6.37
N SER A 44 -2.43 20.06 -7.19
CA SER A 44 -2.27 20.15 -8.64
C SER A 44 -3.63 20.09 -9.33
N ASP A 45 -3.82 20.94 -10.34
CA ASP A 45 -5.02 21.00 -11.18
C ASP A 45 -4.96 20.09 -12.43
N SER A 46 -3.96 19.22 -12.54
CA SER A 46 -3.83 18.24 -13.63
C SER A 46 -4.77 17.05 -13.42
N VAL A 47 -6.08 17.31 -13.50
CA VAL A 47 -7.14 16.38 -13.08
C VAL A 47 -8.15 16.04 -14.18
N GLY A 48 -7.90 16.47 -15.43
CA GLY A 48 -8.84 16.30 -16.56
C GLY A 48 -9.23 14.85 -16.88
N ILE A 49 -8.49 13.85 -16.38
CA ILE A 49 -8.92 12.44 -16.46
C ILE A 49 -10.28 12.20 -15.79
N MET A 50 -10.64 13.00 -14.77
CA MET A 50 -11.88 12.87 -14.02
C MET A 50 -13.13 13.05 -14.89
N ASP A 51 -13.08 13.93 -15.89
CA ASP A 51 -14.21 14.20 -16.80
C ASP A 51 -14.64 12.96 -17.58
N SER A 52 -13.72 12.03 -17.84
CA SER A 52 -14.04 10.77 -18.52
C SER A 52 -14.85 9.78 -17.66
N TYR A 53 -15.01 10.05 -16.36
CA TYR A 53 -15.75 9.20 -15.41
C TYR A 53 -16.90 9.93 -14.71
N PHE A 54 -16.62 11.14 -14.20
CA PHE A 54 -17.50 11.96 -13.35
C PHE A 54 -17.38 13.47 -13.71
N PRO A 55 -18.00 13.93 -14.82
CA PRO A 55 -17.91 15.31 -15.29
C PRO A 55 -18.61 16.36 -14.40
N HIS A 56 -19.28 15.92 -13.33
CA HIS A 56 -19.99 16.79 -12.38
C HIS A 56 -19.34 16.85 -11.00
N THR A 57 -18.14 16.27 -10.83
CA THR A 57 -17.40 16.33 -9.57
C THR A 57 -16.90 17.74 -9.30
N SER A 58 -17.17 18.27 -8.10
CA SER A 58 -16.59 19.54 -7.66
C SER A 58 -15.09 19.38 -7.37
N PHE A 59 -14.24 20.28 -7.87
CA PHE A 59 -12.79 20.20 -7.67
C PHE A 59 -12.26 21.40 -6.87
N PHE A 60 -11.26 21.13 -6.02
CA PHE A 60 -10.64 22.13 -5.16
C PHE A 60 -9.12 21.96 -5.11
N THR A 61 -8.39 23.07 -5.13
CA THR A 61 -6.93 23.11 -4.90
C THR A 61 -6.54 23.52 -3.48
N GLU A 62 -7.51 24.02 -2.71
CA GLU A 62 -7.37 24.47 -1.33
C GLU A 62 -8.19 23.56 -0.40
N GLN A 63 -7.56 23.02 0.64
CA GLN A 63 -8.19 22.04 1.53
C GLN A 63 -9.33 22.68 2.32
N GLU A 64 -9.21 23.95 2.65
CA GLU A 64 -10.16 24.74 3.40
C GLU A 64 -11.48 24.92 2.62
N LEU A 65 -11.39 25.11 1.30
CA LEU A 65 -12.55 25.21 0.43
C LEU A 65 -13.20 23.84 0.20
N PHE A 66 -12.39 22.79 0.06
CA PHE A 66 -12.84 21.41 -0.01
C PHE A 66 -13.60 20.99 1.25
N ASP A 67 -13.05 21.26 2.43
CA ASP A 67 -13.72 21.03 3.72
C ASP A 67 -15.02 21.81 3.82
N ARG A 68 -14.99 23.12 3.56
CA ARG A 68 -16.19 23.95 3.60
C ARG A 68 -17.30 23.44 2.67
N HIS A 69 -16.94 22.94 1.49
CA HIS A 69 -17.90 22.33 0.56
C HIS A 69 -18.50 21.05 1.14
N ASN A 70 -17.67 20.08 1.53
CA ASN A 70 -18.15 18.80 2.07
C ASN A 70 -18.95 18.97 3.36
N SER A 71 -18.52 19.86 4.26
CA SER A 71 -19.21 20.17 5.51
C SER A 71 -20.61 20.75 5.28
N LYS A 72 -20.83 21.49 4.18
CA LYS A 72 -22.18 21.98 3.79
C LYS A 72 -23.11 20.88 3.25
N LEU A 73 -22.55 19.76 2.78
CA LEU A 73 -23.34 18.63 2.29
C LEU A 73 -23.85 17.73 3.43
N LYS A 74 -23.35 17.89 4.66
CA LYS A 74 -23.83 17.11 5.81
C LYS A 74 -25.34 17.29 5.99
N GLY A 75 -26.05 16.17 6.13
CA GLY A 75 -27.50 16.15 6.29
C GLY A 75 -28.30 16.37 5.00
N THR A 76 -27.64 16.45 3.84
CA THR A 76 -28.29 16.47 2.52
C THR A 76 -28.16 15.10 1.83
N PRO A 77 -28.90 14.84 0.73
CA PRO A 77 -28.73 13.63 -0.08
C PRO A 77 -27.34 13.49 -0.73
N ASP A 78 -26.54 14.56 -0.75
CA ASP A 78 -25.18 14.56 -1.27
C ASP A 78 -24.12 14.50 -0.16
N ALA A 79 -24.52 14.20 1.08
CA ALA A 79 -23.60 13.95 2.19
C ALA A 79 -22.57 12.88 1.79
N ILE A 80 -21.31 13.09 2.19
CA ILE A 80 -20.21 12.19 1.83
C ILE A 80 -20.25 10.96 2.71
N ASP A 81 -20.39 9.78 2.11
CA ASP A 81 -20.37 8.50 2.81
C ASP A 81 -18.93 7.98 2.96
N PHE A 82 -18.10 8.23 1.94
CA PHE A 82 -16.71 7.77 1.90
C PHE A 82 -15.74 8.85 1.45
N VAL A 83 -14.56 8.88 2.06
CA VAL A 83 -13.41 9.64 1.54
C VAL A 83 -12.32 8.67 1.11
N THR A 84 -11.95 8.73 -0.16
CA THR A 84 -10.78 8.05 -0.69
C THR A 84 -9.53 8.91 -0.49
N VAL A 85 -8.48 8.35 0.10
CA VAL A 85 -7.20 9.03 0.37
C VAL A 85 -6.07 8.37 -0.43
N CYS A 86 -5.51 9.09 -1.39
CA CYS A 86 -4.36 8.68 -2.20
C CYS A 86 -3.28 9.76 -2.30
N THR A 87 -3.07 10.47 -1.19
CA THR A 87 -2.07 11.55 -1.06
C THR A 87 -0.66 11.01 -0.78
N PRO A 88 0.38 11.84 -0.63
CA PRO A 88 1.66 11.39 -0.09
C PRO A 88 1.53 10.73 1.30
N ASN A 89 2.34 9.69 1.59
CA ASN A 89 2.18 8.82 2.76
C ASN A 89 2.07 9.57 4.11
N TYR A 90 2.88 10.61 4.33
CA TYR A 90 2.84 11.40 5.56
C TYR A 90 1.52 12.16 5.80
N LEU A 91 0.69 12.34 4.78
CA LEU A 91 -0.61 13.02 4.88
C LEU A 91 -1.78 12.07 5.11
N HIS A 92 -1.57 10.76 5.01
CA HIS A 92 -2.66 9.77 5.14
C HIS A 92 -3.36 9.88 6.49
N ASP A 93 -2.61 9.91 7.60
CA ASP A 93 -3.17 10.02 8.96
C ASP A 93 -4.05 11.28 9.11
N ALA A 94 -3.56 12.44 8.64
CA ALA A 94 -4.30 13.70 8.72
C ALA A 94 -5.60 13.66 7.89
N HIS A 95 -5.53 13.14 6.65
CA HIS A 95 -6.71 13.03 5.79
C HIS A 95 -7.71 11.98 6.27
N CYS A 96 -7.27 10.88 6.88
CA CYS A 96 -8.15 9.91 7.52
C CYS A 96 -8.90 10.56 8.70
N ARG A 97 -8.20 11.28 9.57
CA ARG A 97 -8.83 12.00 10.70
C ARG A 97 -9.85 13.04 10.24
N TYR A 98 -9.53 13.77 9.15
CA TYR A 98 -10.47 14.71 8.54
C TYR A 98 -11.75 13.99 8.08
N ALA A 99 -11.62 12.89 7.35
CA ALA A 99 -12.74 12.14 6.83
C ALA A 99 -13.63 11.55 7.94
N LEU A 100 -13.03 10.95 8.97
CA LEU A 100 -13.79 10.43 10.10
C LEU A 100 -14.60 11.54 10.81
N ARG A 101 -14.03 12.73 10.98
CA ARG A 101 -14.71 13.90 11.57
C ARG A 101 -15.73 14.56 10.64
N LEU A 102 -15.59 14.34 9.33
CA LEU A 102 -16.62 14.69 8.36
C LEU A 102 -17.87 13.82 8.56
N GLY A 103 -17.73 12.65 9.17
CA GLY A 103 -18.81 11.66 9.30
C GLY A 103 -18.84 10.69 8.13
N ALA A 104 -17.67 10.38 7.58
CA ALA A 104 -17.49 9.49 6.44
C ALA A 104 -16.50 8.37 6.78
N ASP A 105 -16.75 7.19 6.21
CA ASP A 105 -15.78 6.10 6.21
C ASP A 105 -14.63 6.40 5.25
N VAL A 106 -13.50 5.71 5.39
CA VAL A 106 -12.27 6.03 4.67
C VAL A 106 -11.78 4.84 3.87
N VAL A 107 -11.41 5.08 2.61
CA VAL A 107 -10.61 4.15 1.82
C VAL A 107 -9.22 4.76 1.64
N CYS A 108 -8.24 4.29 2.39
CA CYS A 108 -6.89 4.85 2.37
C CYS A 108 -5.91 3.95 1.61
N GLU A 109 -5.08 4.55 0.76
CA GLU A 109 -3.94 3.89 0.15
C GLU A 109 -2.91 3.41 1.17
N LYS A 110 -2.08 2.45 0.74
CA LYS A 110 -0.97 1.94 1.53
C LYS A 110 0.28 2.82 1.37
N PRO A 111 1.13 2.96 2.40
CA PRO A 111 0.92 2.53 3.79
C PRO A 111 -0.15 3.37 4.48
N LEU A 112 -0.96 2.79 5.38
CA LEU A 112 -2.00 3.53 6.10
C LEU A 112 -1.41 4.72 6.90
N CYS A 113 -0.29 4.50 7.57
CA CYS A 113 0.49 5.52 8.24
C CYS A 113 1.97 5.14 8.24
N LEU A 114 2.84 6.09 8.59
CA LEU A 114 4.28 5.82 8.67
C LEU A 114 4.68 5.08 9.94
N ASN A 115 3.99 5.27 11.06
CA ASN A 115 4.43 4.74 12.35
C ASN A 115 3.33 3.96 13.07
N PRO A 116 3.68 2.92 13.84
CA PRO A 116 2.69 2.03 14.45
C PRO A 116 1.80 2.73 15.50
N TRP A 117 2.31 3.71 16.24
CA TRP A 117 1.51 4.46 17.22
C TRP A 117 0.39 5.30 16.58
N ASN A 118 0.50 5.64 15.29
CA ASN A 118 -0.59 6.30 14.57
C ASN A 118 -1.81 5.37 14.42
N ILE A 119 -1.62 4.05 14.38
CA ILE A 119 -2.74 3.10 14.30
C ILE A 119 -3.62 3.17 15.55
N ASP A 120 -3.02 3.20 16.74
CA ASP A 120 -3.79 3.36 17.99
C ASP A 120 -4.52 4.70 18.03
N ALA A 121 -3.82 5.76 17.62
CA ALA A 121 -4.40 7.09 17.59
C ALA A 121 -5.51 7.25 16.53
N LEU A 122 -5.51 6.45 15.46
CA LEU A 122 -6.60 6.39 14.49
C LEU A 122 -7.76 5.55 15.02
N GLY A 123 -7.50 4.43 15.69
CA GLY A 123 -8.53 3.59 16.31
C GLY A 123 -9.37 4.35 17.33
N LYS A 124 -8.75 5.24 18.12
CA LYS A 124 -9.50 6.14 19.01
C LYS A 124 -10.45 7.07 18.24
N VAL A 125 -10.06 7.56 17.07
CA VAL A 125 -10.93 8.42 16.25
C VAL A 125 -12.06 7.60 15.63
N GLU A 126 -11.81 6.35 15.20
CA GLU A 126 -12.88 5.44 14.76
C GLU A 126 -13.91 5.22 15.88
N GLU A 127 -13.45 5.01 17.13
CA GLU A 127 -14.31 4.86 18.31
C GLU A 127 -15.10 6.15 18.61
N GLU A 128 -14.45 7.32 18.52
CA GLU A 128 -15.08 8.62 18.78
C GLU A 128 -16.15 9.00 17.75
N THR A 129 -15.91 8.69 16.47
CA THR A 129 -16.81 9.12 15.38
C THR A 129 -17.81 8.04 14.97
N GLY A 130 -17.56 6.77 15.30
CA GLY A 130 -18.35 5.64 14.84
C GLY A 130 -18.14 5.29 13.36
N HIS A 131 -17.11 5.85 12.72
CA HIS A 131 -16.75 5.61 11.32
C HIS A 131 -15.47 4.79 11.20
N HIS A 132 -15.26 4.18 10.04
CA HIS A 132 -14.22 3.18 9.83
C HIS A 132 -13.23 3.55 8.73
N ILE A 133 -11.98 3.15 8.91
CA ILE A 133 -10.93 3.25 7.91
C ILE A 133 -10.60 1.86 7.37
N PHE A 134 -10.66 1.75 6.05
CA PHE A 134 -10.27 0.58 5.29
C PHE A 134 -8.98 0.87 4.51
N ASN A 135 -8.03 -0.06 4.55
CA ASN A 135 -6.76 0.09 3.83
C ASN A 135 -6.73 -0.76 2.55
N ILE A 136 -6.10 -0.22 1.50
CA ILE A 136 -5.86 -0.95 0.25
C ILE A 136 -4.70 -1.95 0.47
N LEU A 137 -5.04 -3.21 0.71
CA LEU A 137 -4.11 -4.35 0.79
C LEU A 137 -4.38 -5.34 -0.35
N GLN A 138 -4.32 -4.84 -1.57
CA GLN A 138 -4.84 -5.50 -2.76
C GLN A 138 -4.17 -6.84 -3.10
N LEU A 139 -2.94 -7.09 -2.60
CA LEU A 139 -2.27 -8.38 -2.78
C LEU A 139 -3.00 -9.53 -2.07
N ARG A 140 -3.73 -9.25 -0.98
CA ARG A 140 -4.57 -10.25 -0.30
C ARG A 140 -5.77 -10.70 -1.15
N LEU A 141 -6.06 -9.98 -2.25
CA LEU A 141 -7.14 -10.29 -3.20
C LEU A 141 -6.61 -10.91 -4.50
N HIS A 142 -5.29 -11.12 -4.61
CA HIS A 142 -4.69 -11.70 -5.81
C HIS A 142 -4.92 -13.22 -5.85
N PRO A 143 -5.56 -13.79 -6.89
CA PRO A 143 -5.91 -15.21 -6.94
C PRO A 143 -4.74 -16.17 -6.68
N SER A 144 -3.57 -15.93 -7.30
CA SER A 144 -2.37 -16.76 -7.07
C SER A 144 -1.88 -16.73 -5.63
N LEU A 145 -2.03 -15.60 -4.92
CA LEU A 145 -1.60 -15.47 -3.52
C LEU A 145 -2.63 -16.08 -2.57
N ILE A 146 -3.92 -16.01 -2.90
CA ILE A 146 -4.98 -16.74 -2.19
C ILE A 146 -4.73 -18.25 -2.31
N ALA A 147 -4.48 -18.76 -3.51
CA ALA A 147 -4.16 -20.17 -3.73
C ALA A 147 -2.89 -20.60 -2.97
N LEU A 148 -1.85 -19.75 -2.96
CA LEU A 148 -0.65 -19.98 -2.17
C LEU A 148 -0.96 -20.04 -0.67
N LYS A 149 -1.80 -19.13 -0.15
CA LYS A 149 -2.23 -19.14 1.25
C LYS A 149 -2.93 -20.44 1.62
N GLU A 150 -3.84 -20.92 0.77
CA GLU A 150 -4.51 -22.19 1.00
C GLU A 150 -3.54 -23.38 1.00
N LYS A 151 -2.55 -23.37 0.11
CA LYS A 151 -1.49 -24.39 0.08
C LYS A 151 -0.68 -24.40 1.36
N ILE A 152 -0.27 -23.23 1.86
CA ILE A 152 0.46 -23.07 3.13
C ILE A 152 -0.40 -23.58 4.29
N ALA A 153 -1.69 -23.20 4.34
CA ALA A 153 -2.61 -23.62 5.41
C ALA A 153 -2.87 -25.14 5.45
N ARG A 154 -2.69 -25.86 4.34
CA ARG A 154 -2.81 -27.32 4.27
C ARG A 154 -1.52 -28.07 4.60
N ALA A 155 -0.39 -27.37 4.72
CA ALA A 155 0.87 -28.00 5.07
C ALA A 155 0.89 -28.42 6.56
N PRO A 156 1.79 -29.35 6.95
CA PRO A 156 1.96 -29.72 8.36
C PRO A 156 2.22 -28.48 9.22
N GLN A 157 1.57 -28.38 10.39
CA GLN A 157 1.62 -27.20 11.25
C GLN A 157 3.05 -26.79 11.67
N ASN A 158 3.96 -27.76 11.76
CA ASN A 158 5.36 -27.56 12.11
C ASN A 158 6.28 -27.32 10.90
N LYS A 159 5.74 -27.27 9.67
CA LYS A 159 6.52 -26.97 8.49
C LYS A 159 6.95 -25.51 8.50
N ILE A 160 8.27 -25.29 8.34
CA ILE A 160 8.86 -23.99 8.06
C ILE A 160 9.31 -24.02 6.60
N PHE A 161 8.75 -23.12 5.78
CA PHE A 161 9.13 -22.97 4.38
C PHE A 161 10.40 -22.11 4.26
N ASP A 162 11.35 -22.52 3.43
CA ASP A 162 12.45 -21.64 3.03
C ASP A 162 12.06 -20.91 1.73
N VAL A 163 12.04 -19.58 1.79
CA VAL A 163 11.48 -18.71 0.76
C VAL A 163 12.49 -17.66 0.33
N ASP A 164 12.64 -17.49 -0.98
CA ASP A 164 13.30 -16.33 -1.59
C ASP A 164 12.24 -15.39 -2.18
N LEU A 165 12.23 -14.14 -1.74
CA LEU A 165 11.38 -13.09 -2.29
C LEU A 165 12.23 -12.06 -3.02
N THR A 166 12.02 -11.94 -4.33
CA THR A 166 12.57 -10.85 -5.14
C THR A 166 11.47 -9.89 -5.55
N TYR A 167 11.64 -8.61 -5.20
CA TYR A 167 10.77 -7.53 -5.63
C TYR A 167 11.59 -6.39 -6.23
N VAL A 168 11.62 -6.29 -7.55
CA VAL A 168 12.28 -5.21 -8.28
C VAL A 168 11.24 -4.44 -9.09
N THR A 169 11.16 -3.13 -8.90
CA THR A 169 10.26 -2.26 -9.68
C THR A 169 11.03 -1.01 -10.12
N SER A 170 11.52 -1.01 -11.36
CA SER A 170 12.38 0.07 -11.85
C SER A 170 11.73 1.43 -11.71
N ARG A 171 12.49 2.41 -11.21
CA ARG A 171 12.09 3.81 -11.11
C ARG A 171 13.18 4.70 -11.71
N GLY A 172 12.77 5.59 -12.60
CA GLY A 172 13.65 6.63 -13.14
C GLY A 172 13.96 7.74 -12.13
N LEU A 173 14.80 8.69 -12.54
CA LEU A 173 15.32 9.80 -11.72
C LEU A 173 14.22 10.64 -11.04
N TRP A 174 13.06 10.79 -11.69
CA TRP A 174 11.92 11.54 -11.15
C TRP A 174 11.46 11.03 -9.77
N TYR A 175 11.62 9.73 -9.50
CA TYR A 175 11.19 9.13 -8.23
C TYR A 175 11.94 9.76 -7.06
N TYR A 176 13.26 9.90 -7.20
CA TYR A 176 14.15 10.48 -6.19
C TYR A 176 13.91 11.98 -6.02
N ALA A 177 13.51 12.69 -7.08
CA ALA A 177 13.15 14.10 -7.02
C ALA A 177 11.74 14.36 -6.45
N SER A 178 10.91 13.33 -6.35
CA SER A 178 9.54 13.43 -5.84
C SER A 178 9.49 13.28 -4.32
N TRP A 179 8.30 13.46 -3.72
CA TRP A 179 8.07 13.16 -2.30
C TRP A 179 8.41 11.71 -1.93
N LYS A 180 8.43 10.77 -2.90
CA LYS A 180 8.77 9.37 -2.68
C LYS A 180 10.26 9.18 -2.32
N GLY A 181 11.13 10.08 -2.78
CA GLY A 181 12.56 10.12 -2.45
C GLY A 181 12.88 10.81 -1.12
N ASP A 182 11.94 11.54 -0.53
CA ASP A 182 12.10 12.14 0.81
C ASP A 182 11.59 11.17 1.88
N GLU A 183 12.50 10.54 2.63
CA GLU A 183 12.14 9.54 3.64
C GLU A 183 11.21 10.07 4.73
N ARG A 184 11.28 11.37 5.03
CA ARG A 184 10.38 12.00 6.02
C ARG A 184 8.93 12.01 5.53
N LYS A 185 8.73 12.01 4.21
CA LYS A 185 7.41 12.01 3.56
C LYS A 185 6.95 10.61 3.19
N SER A 186 7.88 9.74 2.77
CA SER A 186 7.56 8.44 2.18
C SER A 186 7.76 7.25 3.12
N GLY A 187 8.60 7.40 4.15
CA GLY A 187 9.11 6.28 4.94
C GLY A 187 10.15 5.44 4.19
N GLY A 188 10.82 6.01 3.19
CA GLY A 188 11.85 5.31 2.43
C GLY A 188 11.30 4.15 1.59
N ILE A 189 12.21 3.39 0.95
CA ILE A 189 11.82 2.33 0.02
C ILE A 189 11.02 1.21 0.71
N VAL A 190 11.40 0.85 1.94
CA VAL A 190 10.79 -0.23 2.73
C VAL A 190 9.31 0.06 3.02
N THR A 191 8.97 1.31 3.34
CA THR A 191 7.58 1.70 3.64
C THR A 191 6.80 2.03 2.37
N ASN A 192 7.36 2.85 1.47
CA ASN A 192 6.63 3.34 0.30
C ASN A 192 6.38 2.26 -0.76
N ILE A 193 7.41 1.45 -1.04
CA ILE A 193 7.32 0.34 -1.98
C ILE A 193 7.02 -0.95 -1.22
N GLY A 194 7.70 -1.19 -0.11
CA GLY A 194 7.73 -2.51 0.48
C GLY A 194 6.51 -2.92 1.31
N ILE A 195 5.74 -1.97 1.84
CA ILE A 195 4.67 -2.27 2.81
C ILE A 195 3.72 -3.39 2.37
N HIS A 196 3.32 -3.43 1.10
CA HIS A 196 2.38 -4.43 0.62
C HIS A 196 2.98 -5.83 0.53
N PHE A 197 4.30 -5.98 0.32
CA PHE A 197 4.90 -7.32 0.31
C PHE A 197 5.16 -7.81 1.73
N TYR A 198 5.59 -6.92 2.64
CA TYR A 198 5.72 -7.28 4.05
C TYR A 198 4.36 -7.71 4.64
N ASP A 199 3.30 -6.97 4.29
CA ASP A 199 1.92 -7.35 4.59
C ASP A 199 1.56 -8.73 4.03
N MET A 200 1.84 -8.96 2.74
CA MET A 200 1.60 -10.25 2.10
C MET A 200 2.34 -11.39 2.79
N LEU A 201 3.62 -11.22 3.14
CA LEU A 201 4.41 -12.25 3.81
C LEU A 201 3.83 -12.60 5.18
N ILE A 202 3.45 -11.60 5.98
CA ILE A 202 2.79 -11.82 7.28
C ILE A 202 1.43 -12.50 7.08
N TRP A 203 0.67 -12.09 6.05
CA TRP A 203 -0.64 -12.67 5.75
C TRP A 203 -0.57 -14.13 5.27
N LEU A 204 0.53 -14.51 4.60
CA LEU A 204 0.77 -15.87 4.11
C LEU A 204 1.37 -16.80 5.18
N PHE A 205 2.40 -16.33 5.88
CA PHE A 205 3.26 -17.18 6.72
C PHE A 205 3.17 -16.89 8.22
N GLY A 206 2.31 -15.96 8.63
CA GLY A 206 2.06 -15.65 10.04
C GLY A 206 3.01 -14.60 10.62
N ALA A 207 2.99 -14.48 11.95
CA ALA A 207 3.65 -13.40 12.67
C ALA A 207 5.18 -13.40 12.50
N VAL A 208 5.78 -12.21 12.60
CA VAL A 208 7.24 -12.05 12.59
C VAL A 208 7.81 -12.48 13.94
N LYS A 209 8.69 -13.48 13.94
CA LYS A 209 9.45 -13.92 15.12
C LYS A 209 10.78 -13.16 15.24
N LYS A 210 11.46 -12.94 14.11
CA LYS A 210 12.72 -12.21 14.06
C LYS A 210 12.93 -11.57 12.68
N GLN A 211 13.60 -10.42 12.67
CA GLN A 211 13.97 -9.72 11.45
C GLN A 211 15.47 -9.40 11.50
N THR A 212 16.17 -9.63 10.38
CA THR A 212 17.57 -9.27 10.20
C THR A 212 17.70 -8.43 8.93
N VAL A 213 18.19 -7.20 9.07
CA VAL A 213 18.47 -6.33 7.92
C VAL A 213 19.92 -6.52 7.48
N HIS A 214 20.13 -6.97 6.26
CA HIS A 214 21.48 -7.09 5.68
C HIS A 214 21.89 -5.82 4.95
N ILE A 215 20.96 -5.22 4.21
CA ILE A 215 21.17 -4.00 3.43
C ILE A 215 19.95 -3.09 3.61
N TYR A 216 20.20 -1.81 3.87
CA TYR A 216 19.21 -0.76 3.75
C TYR A 216 19.85 0.48 3.11
N ARG A 217 19.41 0.81 1.89
CA ARG A 217 19.93 1.89 1.05
C ARG A 217 18.77 2.58 0.33
N HIS A 218 19.06 3.73 -0.28
CA HIS A 218 18.10 4.54 -1.03
C HIS A 218 17.37 3.77 -2.15
N ASP A 219 18.05 2.81 -2.79
CA ASP A 219 17.52 2.06 -3.93
C ASP A 219 17.07 0.64 -3.58
N ARG A 220 17.46 0.10 -2.42
CA ARG A 220 17.17 -1.29 -2.06
C ARG A 220 17.19 -1.59 -0.56
N CYS A 221 16.46 -2.62 -0.17
CA CYS A 221 16.55 -3.25 1.14
C CYS A 221 16.59 -4.77 0.97
N ALA A 222 17.47 -5.44 1.72
CA ALA A 222 17.55 -6.90 1.75
C ALA A 222 17.74 -7.40 3.18
N GLY A 223 17.19 -8.57 3.47
CA GLY A 223 17.17 -9.12 4.81
C GLY A 223 16.70 -10.56 4.87
N LEU A 224 16.50 -11.03 6.11
CA LEU A 224 15.90 -12.30 6.46
C LEU A 224 14.77 -12.05 7.45
N LEU A 225 13.59 -12.60 7.18
CA LEU A 225 12.46 -12.64 8.11
C LEU A 225 12.26 -14.09 8.56
N GLU A 226 12.29 -14.32 9.87
CA GLU A 226 11.84 -15.57 10.47
C GLU A 226 10.38 -15.35 10.88
N LEU A 227 9.45 -15.93 10.13
CA LEU A 227 8.01 -15.88 10.34
C LEU A 227 7.53 -17.15 11.05
N GLU A 228 6.25 -17.20 11.44
CA GLU A 228 5.68 -18.38 12.10
C GLU A 228 5.87 -19.66 11.30
N HIS A 229 5.67 -19.57 9.98
CA HIS A 229 5.71 -20.70 9.05
C HIS A 229 6.77 -20.59 7.96
N ALA A 230 7.66 -19.59 7.96
CA ALA A 230 8.68 -19.47 6.92
C ALA A 230 9.94 -18.71 7.34
N ASN A 231 11.08 -19.08 6.76
CA ASN A 231 12.27 -18.25 6.69
C ASN A 231 12.28 -17.57 5.32
N VAL A 232 12.20 -16.25 5.28
CA VAL A 232 12.09 -15.49 4.04
C VAL A 232 13.32 -14.62 3.85
N ARG A 233 14.19 -15.02 2.94
CA ARG A 233 15.24 -14.16 2.40
C ARG A 233 14.57 -13.21 1.40
N TYR A 234 14.73 -11.91 1.59
CA TYR A 234 14.07 -10.94 0.71
C TYR A 234 15.04 -9.92 0.13
N ILE A 235 14.71 -9.43 -1.06
CA ILE A 235 15.25 -8.21 -1.63
C ILE A 235 14.14 -7.35 -2.26
N LEU A 236 14.14 -6.07 -1.91
CA LEU A 236 13.32 -5.02 -2.47
C LEU A 236 14.24 -4.04 -3.19
N SER A 237 13.95 -3.69 -4.44
CA SER A 237 14.73 -2.68 -5.17
C SER A 237 13.87 -1.84 -6.12
N ILE A 238 14.27 -0.57 -6.28
CA ILE A 238 13.81 0.31 -7.36
C ILE A 238 14.86 0.52 -8.46
N ASN A 239 16.04 -0.07 -8.28
CA ASN A 239 17.13 0.01 -9.25
C ASN A 239 16.92 -1.01 -10.38
N GLU A 240 16.92 -0.52 -11.62
CA GLU A 240 16.75 -1.36 -12.81
C GLU A 240 17.91 -2.32 -13.06
N ASP A 241 19.10 -2.04 -12.52
CA ASP A 241 20.26 -2.93 -12.65
C ASP A 241 20.03 -4.29 -11.99
N LEU A 242 19.07 -4.36 -11.06
CA LEU A 242 18.67 -5.59 -10.38
C LEU A 242 17.61 -6.38 -11.15
N LEU A 243 17.05 -5.86 -12.25
CA LEU A 243 16.14 -6.65 -13.08
C LEU A 243 16.92 -7.74 -13.82
N PRO A 244 16.41 -8.99 -13.87
CA PRO A 244 16.98 -10.03 -14.71
C PRO A 244 17.02 -9.59 -16.18
N GLN A 245 18.04 -10.04 -16.91
CA GLN A 245 18.24 -9.66 -18.32
C GLN A 245 17.04 -10.05 -19.20
N SER A 246 16.45 -11.24 -18.96
CA SER A 246 15.25 -11.70 -19.67
C SER A 246 14.04 -10.76 -19.50
N VAL A 247 13.87 -10.18 -18.31
CA VAL A 247 12.81 -9.20 -18.01
C VAL A 247 13.05 -7.89 -18.77
N LYS A 248 14.31 -7.45 -18.82
CA LYS A 248 14.70 -6.23 -19.56
C LYS A 248 14.45 -6.39 -21.07
N GLU A 249 14.81 -7.53 -21.63
CA GLU A 249 14.67 -7.86 -23.06
C GLU A 249 13.20 -7.94 -23.50
N GLN A 250 12.30 -8.33 -22.60
CA GLN A 250 10.85 -8.30 -22.82
C GLN A 250 10.24 -6.90 -22.69
N GLY A 251 11.04 -5.87 -22.39
CA GLY A 251 10.57 -4.51 -22.16
C GLY A 251 9.89 -4.30 -20.81
N GLU A 252 9.86 -5.32 -19.95
CA GLU A 252 9.27 -5.23 -18.62
C GLU A 252 10.16 -4.40 -17.68
N ARG A 253 9.52 -3.84 -16.65
CA ARG A 253 10.16 -2.97 -15.64
C ARG A 253 9.90 -3.43 -14.22
N THR A 254 9.27 -4.60 -14.06
CA THR A 254 8.93 -5.18 -12.77
C THR A 254 9.24 -6.66 -12.75
N TYR A 255 9.89 -7.12 -11.69
CA TYR A 255 10.15 -8.53 -11.45
C TYR A 255 9.75 -8.85 -10.01
N ARG A 256 8.74 -9.71 -9.86
CA ARG A 256 8.11 -10.04 -8.58
C ARG A 256 7.91 -11.54 -8.51
N VAL A 257 8.79 -12.18 -7.75
CA VAL A 257 8.87 -13.64 -7.62
C VAL A 257 8.98 -14.01 -6.17
N LEU A 258 8.20 -15.01 -5.78
CA LEU A 258 8.34 -15.73 -4.54
C LEU A 258 8.71 -17.18 -4.91
N SER A 259 9.90 -17.62 -4.53
CA SER A 259 10.41 -18.97 -4.79
C SER A 259 10.45 -19.76 -3.49
N PHE A 260 9.91 -20.96 -3.47
CA PHE A 260 9.88 -21.85 -2.30
C PHE A 260 9.72 -23.31 -2.74
N ASP A 261 10.37 -24.25 -2.06
CA ASP A 261 10.29 -25.70 -2.36
C ASP A 261 10.53 -26.06 -3.86
N GLY A 262 11.34 -25.28 -4.58
CA GLY A 262 11.59 -25.46 -6.02
C GLY A 262 10.49 -24.96 -6.96
N GLU A 263 9.44 -24.32 -6.43
CA GLU A 263 8.40 -23.64 -7.18
C GLU A 263 8.62 -22.12 -7.19
N GLU A 264 8.12 -21.46 -8.24
CA GLU A 264 8.12 -20.01 -8.36
C GLU A 264 6.71 -19.48 -8.59
N VAL A 265 6.31 -18.51 -7.77
CA VAL A 265 5.04 -17.79 -7.94
C VAL A 265 5.35 -16.38 -8.44
N PHE A 266 5.03 -16.16 -9.71
CA PHE A 266 5.05 -14.85 -10.34
C PHE A 266 3.73 -14.14 -10.08
N PHE A 267 3.82 -12.89 -9.62
CA PHE A 267 2.63 -12.07 -9.36
C PHE A 267 2.77 -10.67 -9.95
N SER A 268 3.58 -10.49 -11.00
CA SER A 268 3.66 -9.22 -11.73
C SER A 268 2.40 -8.93 -12.57
N THR A 269 1.72 -9.97 -13.05
CA THR A 269 0.50 -9.89 -13.87
C THR A 269 -0.76 -9.82 -13.00
N GLY A 270 -1.89 -9.37 -13.55
CA GLY A 270 -3.17 -9.36 -12.81
C GLY A 270 -3.36 -8.21 -11.80
N PHE A 271 -2.39 -7.32 -11.64
CA PHE A 271 -2.49 -6.16 -10.74
C PHE A 271 -3.56 -5.11 -11.16
N THR A 272 -4.00 -5.10 -12.41
CA THR A 272 -4.76 -3.99 -13.03
C THR A 272 -6.24 -3.91 -12.65
N GLY A 273 -6.77 -4.85 -11.87
CA GLY A 273 -8.18 -4.86 -11.41
C GLY A 273 -8.39 -4.88 -9.90
N LEU A 274 -7.32 -5.01 -9.10
CA LEU A 274 -7.45 -5.31 -7.67
C LEU A 274 -7.92 -4.09 -6.84
N HIS A 275 -7.80 -2.87 -7.35
CA HIS A 275 -8.40 -1.67 -6.74
C HIS A 275 -9.93 -1.75 -6.76
N THR A 276 -10.55 -2.03 -7.91
CA THR A 276 -12.01 -2.21 -7.99
C THR A 276 -12.46 -3.35 -7.09
N GLU A 277 -11.70 -4.45 -7.04
CA GLU A 277 -12.01 -5.56 -6.13
C GLU A 277 -11.92 -5.17 -4.66
N SER A 278 -10.93 -4.35 -4.27
CA SER A 278 -10.84 -3.82 -2.91
C SER A 278 -12.08 -3.01 -2.53
N TYR A 279 -12.60 -2.18 -3.45
CA TYR A 279 -13.84 -1.44 -3.21
C TYR A 279 -15.04 -2.37 -3.07
N ARG A 280 -15.17 -3.40 -3.92
CA ARG A 280 -16.25 -4.39 -3.77
C ARG A 280 -16.22 -5.08 -2.41
N GLN A 281 -15.05 -5.50 -1.96
CA GLN A 281 -14.90 -6.14 -0.66
C GLN A 281 -15.26 -5.18 0.48
N ILE A 282 -14.79 -3.92 0.43
CA ILE A 282 -15.14 -2.90 1.42
C ILE A 282 -16.66 -2.69 1.49
N LEU A 283 -17.30 -2.48 0.34
CA LEU A 283 -18.74 -2.25 0.26
C LEU A 283 -19.58 -3.47 0.69
N GLN A 284 -19.03 -4.68 0.63
CA GLN A 284 -19.65 -5.90 1.14
C GLN A 284 -19.40 -6.16 2.64
N GLY A 285 -18.69 -5.27 3.34
CA GLY A 285 -18.32 -5.45 4.76
C GLY A 285 -17.07 -6.31 4.99
N ASN A 286 -16.32 -6.62 3.91
CA ASN A 286 -15.10 -7.43 3.92
C ASN A 286 -13.81 -6.60 3.75
N GLY A 287 -13.89 -5.28 3.99
CA GLY A 287 -12.73 -4.40 3.92
C GLY A 287 -11.66 -4.72 4.97
N PHE A 288 -10.40 -4.39 4.66
CA PHE A 288 -9.29 -4.58 5.59
C PHE A 288 -9.20 -3.42 6.58
N SER A 289 -9.40 -3.72 7.86
CA SER A 289 -9.39 -2.75 8.97
C SER A 289 -8.00 -2.20 9.28
N ILE A 290 -7.92 -1.09 10.02
CA ILE A 290 -6.64 -0.52 10.46
C ILE A 290 -5.77 -1.50 11.27
N GLN A 291 -6.40 -2.37 12.07
CA GLN A 291 -5.66 -3.33 12.91
C GLN A 291 -4.98 -4.42 12.09
N GLU A 292 -5.51 -4.77 10.92
CA GLU A 292 -4.89 -5.74 10.02
C GLU A 292 -3.60 -5.22 9.38
N THR A 293 -3.40 -3.89 9.37
CA THR A 293 -2.19 -3.24 8.83
C THR A 293 -1.07 -3.12 9.85
N ARG A 294 -1.39 -3.18 11.16
CA ARG A 294 -0.45 -2.94 12.26
C ARG A 294 0.82 -3.80 12.16
N PRO A 295 0.76 -5.12 11.94
CA PRO A 295 1.97 -5.95 11.90
C PRO A 295 2.95 -5.52 10.81
N ALA A 296 2.46 -5.20 9.61
CA ALA A 296 3.30 -4.75 8.51
C ALA A 296 3.89 -3.36 8.78
N ILE A 297 3.10 -2.46 9.36
CA ILE A 297 3.56 -1.11 9.73
C ILE A 297 4.63 -1.17 10.83
N GLN A 298 4.47 -2.05 11.81
CA GLN A 298 5.49 -2.30 12.84
C GLN A 298 6.77 -2.82 12.20
N LEU A 299 6.68 -3.84 11.33
CA LEU A 299 7.86 -4.41 10.68
C LEU A 299 8.64 -3.38 9.85
N VAL A 300 7.96 -2.58 9.01
CA VAL A 300 8.67 -1.55 8.22
C VAL A 300 9.19 -0.41 9.08
N HIS A 301 8.57 -0.14 10.24
CA HIS A 301 9.12 0.78 11.22
C HIS A 301 10.42 0.23 11.81
N ASP A 302 10.43 -1.03 12.24
CA ASP A 302 11.60 -1.67 12.83
C ASP A 302 12.76 -1.75 11.83
N ILE A 303 12.49 -2.12 10.57
CA ILE A 303 13.52 -2.19 9.51
C ILE A 303 14.15 -0.82 9.25
N ARG A 304 13.37 0.27 9.23
CA ARG A 304 13.91 1.63 9.02
C ARG A 304 14.84 2.10 10.13
N HIS A 305 14.68 1.58 11.34
CA HIS A 305 15.48 1.94 12.50
C HIS A 305 16.55 0.88 12.85
N ALA A 306 16.60 -0.21 12.08
CA ALA A 306 17.61 -1.25 12.26
C ALA A 306 18.98 -0.79 11.73
N GLN A 307 20.04 -1.27 12.38
CA GLN A 307 21.40 -1.16 11.86
C GLN A 307 21.68 -2.36 10.95
N PRO A 308 21.95 -2.18 9.65
CA PRO A 308 22.25 -3.29 8.75
C PRO A 308 23.50 -4.06 9.21
N VAL A 309 23.41 -5.38 9.29
CA VAL A 309 24.52 -6.24 9.77
C VAL A 309 25.49 -6.64 8.66
N GLY A 310 25.22 -6.25 7.41
CA GLY A 310 25.94 -6.70 6.23
C GLY A 310 25.51 -8.10 5.79
N LEU A 311 26.24 -8.67 4.82
CA LEU A 311 25.96 -9.99 4.24
C LEU A 311 26.51 -11.12 5.12
N VAL A 312 25.98 -11.22 6.34
CA VAL A 312 26.35 -12.24 7.33
C VAL A 312 25.22 -13.25 7.47
N GLY A 313 25.55 -14.55 7.50
CA GLY A 313 24.56 -15.61 7.64
C GLY A 313 23.84 -15.92 6.33
N ASP A 314 22.55 -16.25 6.42
CA ASP A 314 21.72 -16.54 5.26
C ASP A 314 21.09 -15.25 4.72
N TYR A 315 21.23 -15.00 3.42
CA TYR A 315 20.78 -13.77 2.77
C TYR A 315 20.40 -14.00 1.32
N HIS A 316 19.50 -13.15 0.82
CA HIS A 316 19.01 -13.26 -0.55
C HIS A 316 20.16 -13.15 -1.57
N PRO A 317 20.29 -14.05 -2.57
CA PRO A 317 21.45 -14.08 -3.48
C PRO A 317 21.74 -12.76 -4.20
N MET A 318 20.70 -12.04 -4.62
CA MET A 318 20.83 -10.73 -5.29
C MET A 318 21.37 -9.61 -4.39
N ALA A 319 21.46 -9.82 -3.07
CA ALA A 319 22.05 -8.84 -2.16
C ALA A 319 23.57 -8.65 -2.41
N LYS A 320 24.22 -9.60 -3.10
CA LYS A 320 25.62 -9.51 -3.53
C LYS A 320 25.85 -8.54 -4.69
N LEU A 321 24.79 -8.13 -5.39
CA LEU A 321 24.92 -7.23 -6.54
C LEU A 321 25.45 -5.85 -6.09
N PRO A 322 26.30 -5.20 -6.91
CA PRO A 322 26.93 -3.93 -6.53
C PRO A 322 25.93 -2.88 -6.04
N LEU A 323 26.34 -2.12 -5.01
CA LEU A 323 25.58 -0.97 -4.52
C LEU A 323 25.79 0.23 -5.45
N ALA A 324 24.74 1.01 -5.66
CA ALA A 324 24.80 2.24 -6.46
C ALA A 324 24.84 3.49 -5.56
N PRO A 325 25.61 4.53 -5.93
CA PRO A 325 25.50 5.84 -5.28
C PRO A 325 24.10 6.44 -5.52
N HIS A 326 23.69 7.37 -4.66
CA HIS A 326 22.45 8.10 -4.89
C HIS A 326 22.57 8.92 -6.20
N PRO A 327 21.56 8.90 -7.10
CA PRO A 327 21.68 9.55 -8.41
C PRO A 327 21.90 11.06 -8.37
N PHE A 328 21.53 11.71 -7.26
CA PHE A 328 21.78 13.15 -7.01
C PHE A 328 22.93 13.42 -6.04
N GLY A 329 23.71 12.41 -5.64
CA GLY A 329 24.85 12.57 -4.74
C GLY A 329 24.51 12.88 -3.27
N TRP A 330 23.24 12.78 -2.88
CA TRP A 330 22.80 13.00 -1.50
C TRP A 330 23.32 11.91 -0.56
N LYS A 331 23.67 12.32 0.66
CA LYS A 331 23.93 11.40 1.77
C LYS A 331 22.59 11.17 2.46
N ILE A 332 22.09 9.93 2.41
CA ILE A 332 20.84 9.50 3.03
C ILE A 332 21.20 8.61 4.22
#